data_AF-A0A5A7Z5Y9-F1
#
_entry.id   AF-A0A5A7Z5Y9-F1
#
_cell.length_a   1.000
_cell.length_b   1.000
_cell.length_c   1.000
_cell.angle_alpha   90.00
_cell.angle_beta   90.00
_cell.angle_gamma   90.00
#
_symmetry.space_group_name_H-M   'P 1'
#
loop_
_entity.id
_entity.type
_entity.pdbx_description
1 polymer ?
#
loop_
_entity_poly.entity_id
_entity_poly.type
_entity_poly.pdbx_seq_one_letter_code
_entity_poly.pdbx_strand_id
1 'polypeptide(L)' 'MEASDLKRLPSRVLIFRDEQQVIAEDVETELAVRARFAPATDLCKTRGDKTHDDAHTDRAELHAGSRVLDRWSSTGT' A
#
# COMPACT_ATOMS: atom_id res chain seq x y z
N MET A 1 22.67 -5.45 -28.11
CA MET A 1 21.22 -5.29 -28.29
C MET A 1 20.73 -4.63 -27.02
N GLU A 2 20.57 -3.30 -27.04
CA GLU A 2 20.23 -2.54 -25.85
C GLU A 2 18.77 -2.79 -25.50
N ALA A 3 18.54 -3.60 -24.47
CA ALA A 3 17.24 -3.65 -23.82
C ALA A 3 17.02 -2.25 -23.27
N SER A 4 16.00 -1.57 -23.79
CA SER A 4 15.59 -0.30 -23.21
C SER A 4 15.33 -0.53 -21.72
N ASP A 5 16.25 -0.03 -20.89
CA ASP A 5 16.02 0.31 -19.49
C ASP A 5 14.89 1.35 -19.49
N LEU A 6 13.67 0.87 -19.75
CA LEU A 6 12.45 1.47 -19.26
C LEU A 6 12.74 1.67 -17.79
N LYS A 7 13.02 2.94 -17.43
CA LYS A 7 13.16 3.41 -16.06
C LYS A 7 11.88 3.03 -15.32
N ARG A 8 11.76 1.77 -14.93
CA ARG A 8 10.67 1.24 -14.13
C ARG A 8 10.93 1.87 -12.79
N LEU A 9 10.28 3.01 -12.59
CA LEU A 9 10.22 3.58 -11.27
C LEU A 9 9.64 2.48 -10.38
N PRO A 10 10.32 2.16 -9.26
CA PRO A 10 9.91 1.05 -8.43
C PRO A 10 8.47 1.27 -7.99
N SER A 11 7.70 0.18 -8.01
CA SER A 11 6.37 0.19 -7.44
C SER A 11 6.51 0.10 -5.93
N ARG A 12 5.65 0.76 -5.16
CA ARG A 12 5.73 0.77 -3.70
C ARG A 12 4.37 0.53 -3.08
N VAL A 13 4.33 -0.27 -2.03
CA VAL A 13 3.18 -0.37 -1.13
C VAL A 13 3.51 0.46 0.11
N LEU A 14 2.70 1.47 0.39
CA LEU A 14 2.78 2.24 1.62
C LEU A 14 1.56 1.93 2.47
N ILE A 15 1.77 1.65 3.76
CA ILE A 15 0.69 1.49 4.73
C ILE A 15 0.89 2.53 5.81
N PHE A 16 -0.17 3.27 6.06
CA PHE A 16 -0.29 4.31 7.04
C PHE A 16 -1.29 3.89 8.10
N ARG A 17 -1.02 4.26 9.34
CA ARG A 17 -1.90 4.13 10.49
C ARG A 17 -1.88 5.47 11.21
N ASP A 18 -3.04 6.07 11.41
CA ASP A 18 -3.15 7.41 12.00
C ASP A 18 -2.28 8.43 11.28
N GLU A 19 -2.32 8.38 9.94
CA GLU A 19 -1.50 9.23 9.06
C GLU A 19 0.03 8.97 9.16
N GLN A 20 0.46 8.04 10.00
CA GLN A 20 1.85 7.65 10.16
C GLN A 20 2.18 6.43 9.30
N GLN A 21 3.21 6.54 8.47
CA GLN A 21 3.69 5.43 7.65
C GLN A 21 4.29 4.33 8.55
N VAL A 22 3.64 3.18 8.60
CA VAL A 22 4.06 2.01 9.39
C VAL A 22 4.77 0.96 8.55
N ILE A 23 4.44 0.86 7.26
CA ILE A 23 5.08 -0.08 6.33
C ILE A 23 5.36 0.65 5.01
N ALA A 24 6.55 0.44 4.47
CA ALA A 24 6.90 0.82 3.11
C ALA A 24 7.69 -0.31 2.47
N GLU A 25 7.10 -0.92 1.44
CA GLU A 25 7.73 -1.97 0.66
C GLU A 25 7.95 -1.52 -0.77
N ASP A 26 9.18 -1.69 -1.25
CA ASP A 26 9.56 -1.46 -2.65
C ASP A 26 9.46 -2.78 -3.42
N VAL A 27 8.90 -2.71 -4.63
CA VAL A 27 8.57 -3.86 -5.46
C VAL A 27 8.91 -3.53 -6.91
N GLU A 28 9.64 -4.44 -7.55
CA GLU A 28 10.20 -4.20 -8.88
C GLU A 28 9.13 -4.16 -9.99
N THR A 29 7.91 -4.66 -9.73
CA THR A 29 6.85 -4.78 -10.73
C THR A 29 5.46 -4.38 -10.21
N GLU A 30 4.63 -3.86 -11.12
CA GLU A 30 3.23 -3.52 -10.81
C GLU A 30 2.42 -4.77 -10.40
N LEU A 31 2.72 -5.92 -10.99
CA LEU A 31 2.02 -7.16 -10.64
C LEU A 31 2.33 -7.59 -9.21
N ALA A 32 3.60 -7.48 -8.79
CA ALA A 32 4.02 -7.81 -7.44
C ALA A 32 3.45 -6.82 -6.40
N VAL A 33 3.42 -5.51 -6.72
CA VAL A 33 2.85 -4.51 -5.81
C VAL A 33 1.35 -4.74 -5.58
N ARG A 34 0.59 -5.10 -6.62
CA ARG A 34 -0.85 -5.44 -6.49
C ARG A 34 -1.05 -6.72 -5.68
N ALA A 35 -0.21 -7.74 -5.90
CA ALA A 35 -0.27 -8.98 -5.13
C ALA A 35 0.02 -8.77 -3.63
N ARG A 36 0.82 -7.76 -3.27
CA ARG A 36 1.10 -7.37 -1.88
C ARG A 36 0.08 -6.40 -1.29
N PHE A 37 -0.65 -5.68 -2.13
CA PHE A 37 -1.67 -4.73 -1.68
C PHE A 37 -2.88 -5.40 -1.03
N ALA A 38 -3.39 -6.50 -1.61
CA ALA A 38 -4.50 -7.25 -1.02
C ALA A 38 -4.21 -7.75 0.42
N PRO A 39 -3.12 -8.48 0.70
CA PRO A 39 -2.81 -8.92 2.06
C PRO A 39 -2.46 -7.75 3.00
N ALA A 40 -1.89 -6.65 2.50
CA ALA A 40 -1.67 -5.44 3.27
C ALA A 40 -2.98 -4.83 3.79
N THR A 41 -4.00 -4.70 2.92
CA THR A 41 -5.33 -4.22 3.32
C THR A 41 -6.05 -5.19 4.25
N ASP A 42 -5.91 -6.51 4.04
CA ASP A 42 -6.48 -7.55 4.88
C ASP A 42 -5.89 -7.54 6.30
N LEU A 43 -4.57 -7.32 6.41
CA LEU A 43 -3.88 -7.10 7.69
C LEU A 43 -4.42 -5.87 8.43
N CYS A 44 -4.72 -4.78 7.73
CA CYS A 44 -5.30 -3.59 8.33
C CYS A 44 -6.72 -3.88 8.85
N LYS A 45 -7.57 -4.52 8.02
CA LYS A 45 -8.94 -4.90 8.39
C LYS A 45 -8.99 -5.83 9.60
N THR A 46 -8.15 -6.87 9.60
CA THR A 46 -8.10 -7.87 10.69
C THR A 46 -7.67 -7.27 12.02
N ARG A 47 -6.87 -6.20 12.00
CA ARG A 47 -6.40 -5.49 13.21
C ARG A 47 -7.45 -4.49 13.73
N GLY A 48 -8.22 -3.86 12.84
CA GLY A 48 -9.35 -3.00 13.22
C GLY A 48 -10.47 -3.77 13.90
N ASP A 49 -10.81 -4.97 13.43
CA ASP A 49 -11.90 -5.79 14.02
C ASP A 49 -11.60 -6.27 15.46
N LYS A 50 -10.32 -6.47 15.79
CA LYS A 50 -9.89 -7.02 17.09
C LYS A 50 -9.64 -5.99 18.19
N THR A 51 -9.62 -4.71 17.83
CA THR A 51 -9.37 -3.63 18.77
C THR A 51 -10.58 -2.73 18.73
N HIS A 52 -11.36 -2.72 19.81
CA HIS A 52 -12.49 -1.83 20.05
C HIS A 52 -12.05 -0.35 20.20
N ASP A 53 -11.04 0.07 19.44
CA ASP A 53 -10.51 1.43 19.40
C ASP A 53 -10.71 1.96 17.98
N ASP A 54 -11.90 2.52 17.79
CA ASP A 54 -12.40 3.17 16.58
C ASP A 54 -11.60 4.44 16.20
N ALA A 55 -10.48 4.72 16.88
CA ALA A 55 -9.70 5.95 16.65
C ALA A 55 -8.66 5.81 15.54
N HIS A 56 -8.31 4.59 15.13
CA HIS A 56 -7.20 4.37 14.20
C HIS A 56 -7.64 4.43 12.73
N THR A 57 -7.13 5.42 12.01
CA THR A 57 -7.31 5.51 10.55
C THR A 57 -6.19 4.73 9.84
N ASP A 58 -6.46 3.51 9.40
CA ASP A 58 -5.56 2.76 8.53
C ASP A 58 -5.78 3.19 7.06
N ARG A 59 -4.69 3.37 6.31
CA ARG A 59 -4.68 3.73 4.89
C ARG A 59 -3.59 2.95 4.19
N ALA A 60 -3.88 2.35 3.05
CA ALA A 60 -2.88 1.75 2.19
C ALA A 60 -2.84 2.49 0.85
N GLU A 61 -1.64 2.75 0.34
CA GLU A 61 -1.43 3.38 -0.97
C GLU A 61 -0.54 2.50 -1.84
N LEU A 62 -0.96 2.36 -3.08
CA LEU A 62 -0.22 1.72 -4.14
C LEU A 62 0.44 2.79 -4.99
N HIS A 63 1.75 2.76 -5.09
CA HIS A 63 2.50 3.70 -5.92
C HIS A 63 3.20 2.95 -7.05
N ALA A 64 3.23 3.56 -8.24
CA ALA A 64 4.16 3.22 -9.31
C ALA A 64 5.01 4.45 -9.59
N GLY A 65 6.22 4.46 -9.04
CA GLY A 65 7.06 5.64 -9.03
C GLY A 65 6.43 6.81 -8.27
N SER A 66 6.26 7.94 -8.93
CA SER A 66 5.68 9.16 -8.35
C SER A 66 4.15 9.18 -8.38
N ARG A 67 3.50 8.19 -9.00
CA ARG A 67 2.04 8.15 -9.18
C ARG A 67 1.39 7.17 -8.21
N VAL A 68 0.33 7.62 -7.53
CA VAL A 68 -0.59 6.73 -6.81
C VAL A 68 -1.47 6.00 -7.83
N LEU A 69 -1.40 4.67 -7.82
CA LEU A 69 -2.22 3.78 -8.65
C LEU A 69 -3.55 3.44 -7.97
N ASP A 70 -3.53 3.20 -6.66
CA ASP A 70 -4.68 2.78 -5.88
C ASP A 70 -4.53 3.25 -4.43
N ARG A 71 -5.66 3.46 -3.75
CA ARG A 71 -5.70 3.88 -2.35
C ARG A 71 -6.86 3.21 -1.66
N TRP A 72 -6.56 2.58 -0.54
CA TRP A 72 -7.54 2.02 0.39
C TRP A 72 -7.46 2.79 1.71
N SER A 73 -8.61 3.03 2.35
CA SER A 73 -8.67 3.60 3.70
C SER A 73 -9.78 2.92 4.49
N SER A 74 -9.52 2.68 5.77
CA SER A 74 -10.47 2.10 6.71
C SER A 74 -11.50 3.10 7.21
N THR A 75 -11.33 4.40 6.92
CA THR A 75 -12.28 5.45 7.28
C THR A 75 -13.63 5.13 6.63
N GLY A 76 -14.50 4.50 7.41
CA GLY A 76 -15.89 4.26 7.08
C GLY A 76 -16.61 5.59 6.89
N THR A 77 -17.67 5.54 6.09
CA THR A 77 -18.64 6.63 5.90
C THR A 77 -19.30 7.01 7.22
#